data_AF-A0A966SFW7-F1
#
_entry.id   AF-A0A966SFW7-F1
#
_cell.length_a   1.000
_cell.length_b   1.000
_cell.length_c   1.000
_cell.angle_alpha   90.00
_cell.angle_beta   90.00
_cell.angle_gamma   90.00
#
_symmetry.space_group_name_H-M   'P 1'
#
loop_
_entity.id
_entity.type
_entity.pdbx_description
1 polymer ?
#
loop_
_entity_poly.entity_id
_entity_poly.type
_entity_poly.pdbx_seq_one_letter_code
_entity_poly.pdbx_strand_id
1 'polypeptide(L)'
;MNSRVQTENRRFPLLRAALLMVLFIMLNACSQDSTPQVDGLRVGPWRAVLQLPGGELPFGMSVSARDGKPVVTLVNGDNRVEVTEITVKDNTVAMLMPGFENRIDGRIDEGVITGTLTMVKAGGKLQKIPLVATHGQAWRFFEQAAPTGNEPMAGRWAFTFGPADKTSPAVGEFTQQGSRVFGTVMTPTGDHRYLDGELRNGELQLSKFDGGHVFCAFSPALRDRIHDLDRRHLGQGRCRLEVATAQWRVRFSNHYFRRSTRQGSQDTHRIFGAGDRCTL
;
A
#
# COMPACT_ATOMS: atom_id res chain seq x y z
N MET A 1 33.73 -3.08 -89.30
CA MET A 1 34.20 -3.82 -88.10
C MET A 1 33.47 -3.32 -86.86
N ASN A 2 33.42 -4.15 -85.81
CA ASN A 2 32.91 -3.88 -84.46
C ASN A 2 31.39 -3.72 -84.28
N SER A 3 30.70 -4.85 -84.23
CA SER A 3 29.50 -5.00 -83.39
C SER A 3 29.90 -5.01 -81.90
N ARG A 4 29.32 -4.13 -81.07
CA ARG A 4 29.40 -4.26 -79.60
C ARG A 4 28.27 -5.15 -79.10
N VAL A 5 28.64 -6.28 -78.50
CA VAL A 5 27.70 -7.17 -77.82
C VAL A 5 27.30 -6.54 -76.47
N GLN A 6 26.02 -6.20 -76.33
CA GLN A 6 25.40 -5.77 -75.08
C GLN A 6 24.99 -7.01 -74.26
N THR A 7 25.89 -7.52 -73.43
CA THR A 7 25.58 -8.54 -72.40
C THR A 7 25.57 -7.90 -71.03
N GLU A 8 24.41 -7.48 -70.54
CA GLU A 8 24.29 -6.93 -69.19
C GLU A 8 23.15 -7.56 -68.35
N ASN A 9 23.57 -8.21 -67.25
CA ASN A 9 22.89 -8.32 -65.97
C ASN A 9 21.36 -8.58 -65.91
N ARG A 10 20.92 -9.78 -66.29
CA ARG A 10 19.58 -10.31 -65.95
C ARG A 10 19.52 -11.32 -64.78
N ARG A 11 20.62 -11.53 -64.02
CA ARG A 11 20.72 -12.65 -63.03
C ARG A 11 20.56 -12.31 -61.54
N PHE A 12 20.36 -11.04 -61.16
CA PHE A 12 20.31 -10.63 -59.74
C PHE A 12 18.99 -10.06 -59.15
N PRO A 13 17.82 -9.95 -59.85
CA PRO A 13 16.63 -9.37 -59.23
C PRO A 13 16.04 -10.28 -58.14
N LEU A 14 16.04 -11.61 -58.35
CA LEU A 14 15.48 -12.59 -57.42
C LEU A 14 16.24 -12.64 -56.09
N LEU A 15 17.58 -12.54 -56.12
CA LEU A 15 18.40 -12.55 -54.92
C LEU A 15 18.17 -11.31 -54.04
N ARG A 16 17.99 -10.14 -54.66
CA ARG A 16 17.64 -8.89 -53.96
C ARG A 16 16.22 -8.93 -53.39
N ALA A 17 15.26 -9.47 -54.14
CA ALA A 17 13.89 -9.67 -53.66
C ALA A 17 13.83 -10.62 -52.46
N ALA A 18 14.57 -11.74 -52.49
CA ALA A 18 14.68 -12.67 -51.37
C ALA A 18 15.33 -12.02 -50.14
N LEU A 19 16.41 -11.23 -50.32
CA LEU A 19 17.06 -10.53 -49.22
C LEU A 19 16.13 -9.49 -48.55
N LEU A 20 15.37 -8.74 -49.35
CA LEU A 20 14.36 -7.79 -48.85
C LEU A 20 13.20 -8.50 -48.15
N MET A 21 12.77 -9.66 -48.63
CA MET A 21 11.71 -10.46 -48.01
C MET A 21 12.16 -11.03 -46.64
N VAL A 22 13.39 -11.53 -46.54
CA VAL A 22 13.98 -11.97 -45.26
C VAL A 22 14.13 -10.80 -44.28
N LEU A 23 14.58 -9.64 -44.75
CA LEU A 23 14.65 -8.42 -43.92
C LEU A 23 13.25 -7.99 -43.42
N PHE A 24 12.22 -8.09 -44.26
CA PHE A 24 10.84 -7.78 -43.89
C PHE A 24 10.26 -8.76 -42.85
N ILE A 25 10.60 -10.05 -42.95
CA ILE A 25 10.23 -11.06 -41.94
C ILE A 25 10.92 -10.77 -40.60
N MET A 26 12.21 -10.42 -40.61
CA MET A 26 12.95 -10.05 -39.40
C MET A 26 12.41 -8.78 -38.72
N LEU A 27 11.88 -7.83 -39.49
CA LEU A 27 11.24 -6.61 -38.96
C LEU A 27 9.81 -6.84 -38.42
N ASN A 28 9.13 -7.93 -38.83
CA ASN A 28 7.82 -8.30 -38.30
C ASN A 28 7.92 -9.33 -37.15
N ALA A 29 9.12 -9.76 -36.78
CA ALA A 29 9.40 -10.44 -35.51
C ALA A 29 9.38 -9.44 -34.34
N CYS A 30 8.36 -8.57 -34.28
CA CYS A 30 8.05 -7.79 -33.11
C CYS A 30 7.78 -8.74 -31.95
N SER A 31 8.69 -8.75 -30.98
CA SER A 31 8.50 -9.43 -29.71
C SER A 31 7.22 -8.93 -29.06
N GLN A 32 6.19 -9.78 -29.03
CA GLN A 32 5.12 -9.59 -28.05
C GLN A 32 5.77 -9.79 -26.69
N ASP A 33 5.93 -8.71 -25.93
CA ASP A 33 6.35 -8.75 -24.52
C ASP A 33 5.21 -9.36 -23.68
N SER A 34 4.99 -10.66 -23.88
CA SER A 34 4.04 -11.46 -23.14
C SER A 34 4.56 -11.58 -21.71
N THR A 35 4.09 -10.68 -20.84
CA THR A 35 4.31 -10.74 -19.40
C THR A 35 4.00 -12.16 -18.92
N PRO A 36 4.91 -12.84 -18.20
CA PRO A 36 4.66 -14.18 -17.70
C PRO A 36 3.34 -14.24 -16.91
N GLN A 37 2.57 -15.30 -17.09
CA GLN A 37 1.27 -15.47 -16.45
C GLN A 37 1.08 -16.90 -15.95
N VAL A 38 0.25 -17.04 -14.92
CA VAL A 38 -0.14 -18.31 -14.31
C VAL A 38 -1.66 -18.31 -14.16
N ASP A 39 -2.33 -19.28 -14.78
CA ASP A 39 -3.79 -19.38 -14.91
C ASP A 39 -4.50 -18.09 -15.40
N GLY A 40 -3.82 -17.26 -16.20
CA GLY A 40 -4.32 -15.96 -16.69
C GLY A 40 -4.03 -14.77 -15.76
N LEU A 41 -3.48 -14.99 -14.57
CA LEU A 41 -2.94 -13.92 -13.71
C LEU A 41 -1.52 -13.57 -14.14
N ARG A 42 -1.29 -12.31 -14.53
CA ARG A 42 0.05 -11.77 -14.82
C ARG A 42 0.94 -11.79 -13.56
N VAL A 43 2.15 -12.32 -13.69
CA VAL A 43 3.19 -12.37 -12.65
C VAL A 43 3.77 -10.96 -12.44
N GLY A 44 4.24 -10.69 -11.22
CA GLY A 44 4.84 -9.42 -10.81
C GLY A 44 3.91 -8.56 -9.94
N PRO A 45 4.18 -7.25 -9.82
CA PRO A 45 3.46 -6.37 -8.90
C PRO A 45 2.04 -6.05 -9.38
N TRP A 46 1.15 -5.87 -8.42
CA TRP A 46 -0.21 -5.37 -8.60
C TRP A 46 -0.51 -4.33 -7.53
N ARG A 47 -1.10 -3.19 -7.91
CA ARG A 47 -1.65 -2.21 -6.97
C ARG A 47 -3.14 -2.48 -6.81
N ALA A 48 -3.55 -2.90 -5.61
CA ALA A 48 -4.95 -3.06 -5.26
C ALA A 48 -5.49 -1.83 -4.53
N VAL A 49 -6.77 -1.51 -4.74
CA VAL A 49 -7.48 -0.39 -4.11
C VAL A 49 -8.82 -0.86 -3.60
N LEU A 50 -9.06 -0.66 -2.30
CA LEU A 50 -10.37 -0.83 -1.67
C LEU A 50 -11.13 0.50 -1.69
N GLN A 51 -12.39 0.46 -2.11
CA GLN A 51 -13.29 1.61 -2.09
C GLN A 51 -14.07 1.62 -0.76
N LEU A 52 -13.67 2.51 0.16
CA LEU A 52 -14.26 2.62 1.50
C LEU A 52 -15.13 3.89 1.60
N PRO A 53 -16.10 3.97 2.52
CA PRO A 53 -16.90 5.19 2.74
C PRO A 53 -16.07 6.44 3.08
N GLY A 54 -14.84 6.24 3.53
CA GLY A 54 -13.88 7.29 3.84
C GLY A 54 -12.91 7.67 2.72
N GLY A 55 -12.90 6.95 1.60
CA GLY A 55 -11.95 7.15 0.50
C GLY A 55 -11.26 5.85 0.11
N GLU A 56 -10.21 5.97 -0.70
CA GLU A 56 -9.45 4.83 -1.20
C GLU A 56 -8.43 4.33 -0.18
N LEU A 57 -8.30 3.01 -0.07
CA LEU A 57 -7.18 2.35 0.61
C LEU A 57 -6.40 1.53 -0.41
N PRO A 58 -5.24 2.02 -0.88
CA PRO A 58 -4.35 1.27 -1.74
C PRO A 58 -3.47 0.31 -0.93
N PHE A 59 -3.21 -0.89 -1.45
CA PHE A 59 -2.24 -1.84 -0.91
C PHE A 59 -1.54 -2.59 -2.03
N GLY A 60 -0.34 -3.10 -1.75
CA GLY A 60 0.43 -3.86 -2.73
C GLY A 60 0.06 -5.34 -2.72
N MET A 61 0.04 -5.96 -3.90
CA MET A 61 0.09 -7.40 -4.07
C MET A 61 1.23 -7.76 -5.03
N SER A 62 1.71 -9.00 -4.99
CA SER A 62 2.59 -9.55 -6.01
C SER A 62 2.14 -10.95 -6.38
N VAL A 63 1.99 -11.24 -7.67
CA VAL A 63 1.70 -12.59 -8.17
C VAL A 63 3.02 -13.27 -8.51
N SER A 64 3.15 -14.53 -8.11
CA SER A 64 4.24 -15.44 -8.49
C SER A 64 3.67 -16.81 -8.84
N ALA A 65 4.48 -17.66 -9.47
CA ALA A 65 4.12 -19.05 -9.74
C ALA A 65 4.97 -19.99 -8.87
N ARG A 66 4.33 -20.94 -8.19
CA ARG A 66 4.96 -22.02 -7.41
C ARG A 66 4.31 -23.33 -7.84
N ASP A 67 5.11 -24.28 -8.33
CA ASP A 67 4.66 -25.59 -8.82
C ASP A 67 3.51 -25.50 -9.85
N GLY A 68 3.59 -24.52 -10.74
CA GLY A 68 2.59 -24.25 -11.78
C GLY A 68 1.31 -23.55 -11.29
N LYS A 69 1.19 -23.24 -10.00
CA LYS A 69 0.02 -22.59 -9.39
C LYS A 69 0.30 -21.12 -9.03
N PRO A 70 -0.72 -20.25 -9.01
CA PRO A 70 -0.56 -18.88 -8.54
C PRO A 70 -0.32 -18.82 -7.03
N VAL A 71 0.57 -17.94 -6.61
CA VAL A 71 0.73 -17.49 -5.21
C VAL A 71 0.69 -15.97 -5.21
N VAL A 72 -0.23 -15.40 -4.43
CA VAL A 72 -0.36 -13.94 -4.25
C VAL A 72 0.25 -13.56 -2.92
N THR A 73 1.18 -12.62 -2.90
CA THR A 73 1.72 -12.05 -1.67
C THR A 73 1.11 -10.68 -1.43
N LEU A 74 0.45 -10.48 -0.29
CA LEU A 74 0.05 -9.14 0.17
C LEU A 74 1.30 -8.42 0.70
N VAL A 75 1.52 -7.19 0.25
CA VAL A 75 2.75 -6.41 0.49
C VAL A 75 2.40 -5.19 1.35
N ASN A 76 2.93 -5.15 2.58
CA ASN A 76 2.80 -3.99 3.47
C ASN A 76 4.16 -3.65 4.08
N GLY A 77 4.87 -2.70 3.47
CA GLY A 77 6.23 -2.35 3.88
C GLY A 77 7.19 -3.50 3.58
N ASP A 78 7.79 -4.04 4.65
CA ASP A 78 8.58 -5.28 4.61
C ASP A 78 7.76 -6.53 5.01
N ASN A 79 6.55 -6.34 5.56
CA ASN A 79 5.67 -7.46 5.88
C ASN A 79 5.09 -8.10 4.60
N ARG A 80 5.07 -9.43 4.56
CA ARG A 80 4.56 -10.24 3.46
C ARG A 80 3.57 -11.26 4.01
N VAL A 81 2.41 -11.40 3.36
CA VAL A 81 1.42 -12.45 3.69
C VAL A 81 1.17 -13.25 2.43
N GLU A 82 1.53 -14.54 2.42
CA GLU A 82 1.25 -15.42 1.28
C GLU A 82 -0.20 -15.91 1.30
N VAL A 83 -0.85 -15.78 0.14
CA VAL A 83 -2.17 -16.30 -0.16
C VAL A 83 -1.98 -17.41 -1.19
N THR A 84 -2.26 -18.64 -0.79
CA THR A 84 -2.06 -19.86 -1.60
C THR A 84 -3.38 -20.54 -1.98
N GLU A 85 -4.46 -20.26 -1.24
CA GLU A 85 -5.82 -20.70 -1.57
C GLU A 85 -6.43 -19.79 -2.64
N ILE A 86 -5.99 -20.02 -3.88
CA ILE A 86 -6.39 -19.27 -5.06
C ILE A 86 -7.03 -20.23 -6.05
N THR A 87 -8.23 -19.89 -6.53
CA THR A 87 -8.89 -20.55 -7.66
C THR A 87 -9.03 -19.53 -8.78
N VAL A 88 -8.52 -19.87 -9.97
CA VAL A 88 -8.76 -19.08 -11.19
C VAL A 88 -9.51 -19.95 -12.19
N LYS A 89 -10.63 -19.45 -12.72
CA LYS A 89 -11.47 -20.15 -13.68
C LYS A 89 -12.32 -19.18 -14.48
N ASP A 90 -12.47 -19.38 -15.78
CA ASP A 90 -13.40 -18.62 -16.64
C ASP A 90 -13.20 -17.08 -16.54
N ASN A 91 -11.94 -16.62 -16.48
CA ASN A 91 -11.52 -15.24 -16.20
C ASN A 91 -12.04 -14.66 -14.86
N THR A 92 -12.36 -15.52 -13.89
CA THR A 92 -12.65 -15.13 -12.51
C THR A 92 -11.58 -15.66 -11.56
N VAL A 93 -11.29 -14.91 -10.50
CA VAL A 93 -10.38 -15.29 -9.43
C VAL A 93 -11.09 -15.21 -8.08
N ALA A 94 -10.89 -16.24 -7.26
CA ALA A 94 -11.24 -16.25 -5.85
C ALA A 94 -9.98 -16.52 -5.03
N MET A 95 -9.73 -15.69 -4.00
CA MET A 95 -8.59 -15.77 -3.11
C MET A 95 -9.09 -15.82 -1.66
N LEU A 96 -8.89 -16.93 -0.94
CA LEU A 96 -9.21 -17.03 0.48
C LEU A 96 -8.03 -16.52 1.32
N MET A 97 -8.28 -15.64 2.28
CA MET A 97 -7.22 -15.02 3.07
C MET A 97 -6.72 -15.98 4.18
N PRO A 98 -5.40 -16.17 4.35
CA PRO A 98 -4.87 -17.13 5.30
C PRO A 98 -5.26 -16.78 6.74
N GLY A 99 -5.82 -17.75 7.47
CA GLY A 99 -6.24 -17.57 8.86
C GLY A 99 -7.52 -16.75 9.07
N PHE A 100 -8.25 -16.40 7.99
CA PHE A 100 -9.52 -15.67 8.06
C PHE A 100 -10.54 -16.27 7.08
N GLU A 101 -11.84 -16.12 7.38
CA GLU A 101 -12.92 -16.44 6.42
C GLU A 101 -13.12 -15.33 5.37
N ASN A 102 -12.22 -14.34 5.34
CA ASN A 102 -12.25 -13.23 4.40
C ASN A 102 -11.76 -13.68 3.03
N ARG A 103 -12.33 -13.14 1.95
CA ARG A 103 -11.94 -13.50 0.58
C ARG A 103 -12.02 -12.32 -0.39
N ILE A 104 -11.22 -12.39 -1.44
CA ILE A 104 -11.31 -11.49 -2.61
C ILE A 104 -11.85 -12.31 -3.78
N ASP A 105 -13.02 -11.93 -4.29
CA ASP A 105 -13.58 -12.45 -5.54
C ASP A 105 -13.47 -11.37 -6.63
N GLY A 106 -13.13 -11.71 -7.88
CA GLY A 106 -13.12 -10.73 -8.97
C GLY A 106 -13.05 -11.32 -10.37
N ARG A 107 -13.32 -10.48 -11.38
CA ARG A 107 -13.09 -10.77 -12.81
C ARG A 107 -11.74 -10.21 -13.23
N ILE A 108 -10.96 -11.01 -13.93
CA ILE A 108 -9.69 -10.64 -14.58
C ILE A 108 -10.01 -10.12 -15.99
N ASP A 109 -9.45 -8.96 -16.34
CA ASP A 109 -9.56 -8.36 -17.67
C ASP A 109 -8.29 -7.55 -17.99
N GLU A 110 -7.55 -7.90 -19.04
CA GLU A 110 -6.33 -7.21 -19.52
C GLU A 110 -5.26 -6.80 -18.47
N GLY A 111 -5.16 -7.52 -17.34
CA GLY A 111 -4.25 -7.16 -16.23
C GLY A 111 -4.87 -6.25 -15.17
N VAL A 112 -6.19 -6.13 -15.17
CA VAL A 112 -7.01 -5.54 -14.11
C VAL A 112 -7.86 -6.64 -13.47
N ILE A 113 -8.02 -6.63 -12.15
CA ILE A 113 -9.00 -7.42 -11.41
C ILE A 113 -10.06 -6.44 -10.89
N THR A 114 -11.30 -6.57 -11.34
CA THR A 114 -12.44 -5.85 -10.76
C THR A 114 -13.26 -6.80 -9.91
N GLY A 115 -13.46 -6.47 -8.63
CA GLY A 115 -13.94 -7.44 -7.66
C GLY A 115 -14.45 -6.86 -6.35
N THR A 116 -14.46 -7.70 -5.31
CA THR A 116 -14.96 -7.38 -3.98
C THR A 116 -14.18 -8.16 -2.93
N LEU A 117 -13.66 -7.43 -1.94
CA LEU A 117 -13.25 -8.01 -0.66
C LEU A 117 -14.52 -8.26 0.17
N THR A 118 -14.79 -9.51 0.50
CA THR A 118 -15.81 -9.89 1.48
C THR A 118 -15.12 -10.23 2.79
N MET A 119 -15.44 -9.50 3.86
CA MET A 119 -14.97 -9.78 5.21
C MET A 119 -16.10 -10.39 6.05
N VAL A 120 -15.82 -11.47 6.79
CA VAL A 120 -16.74 -12.03 7.78
C VAL A 120 -16.54 -11.30 9.10
N LYS A 121 -17.64 -10.78 9.67
CA LYS A 121 -17.66 -10.09 10.97
C LYS A 121 -18.40 -10.92 12.01
N ALA A 122 -18.27 -10.51 13.27
CA ALA A 122 -18.96 -11.12 14.40
C ALA A 122 -20.46 -11.36 14.12
N GLY A 123 -20.94 -12.56 14.43
CA GLY A 123 -22.30 -13.00 14.10
C GLY A 123 -22.53 -13.33 12.62
N GLY A 124 -21.48 -13.66 11.86
CA GLY A 124 -21.58 -14.07 10.45
C GLY A 124 -21.93 -12.94 9.47
N LYS A 125 -21.89 -11.68 9.91
CA LYS A 125 -22.25 -10.53 9.07
C LYS A 125 -21.20 -10.31 7.99
N LEU A 126 -21.60 -10.32 6.72
CA LEU A 126 -20.70 -10.07 5.60
C LEU A 126 -20.57 -8.57 5.33
N GLN A 127 -19.35 -8.03 5.45
CA GLN A 127 -19.01 -6.70 4.95
C GLN A 127 -18.38 -6.85 3.55
N LYS A 128 -19.02 -6.28 2.54
CA LYS A 128 -18.50 -6.24 1.16
C LYS A 128 -17.88 -4.88 0.85
N ILE A 129 -16.70 -4.89 0.26
CA ILE A 129 -15.90 -3.69 -0.07
C ILE A 129 -15.45 -3.84 -1.52
N PRO A 130 -15.84 -2.95 -2.46
CA PRO A 130 -15.39 -3.03 -3.85
C PRO A 130 -13.86 -2.92 -3.94
N LEU A 131 -13.28 -3.71 -4.85
CA LEU A 131 -11.84 -3.78 -5.08
C LEU A 131 -11.54 -3.62 -6.57
N VAL A 132 -10.51 -2.84 -6.89
CA VAL A 132 -9.85 -2.86 -8.21
C VAL A 132 -8.36 -3.11 -7.99
N ALA A 133 -7.76 -4.04 -8.72
CA ALA A 133 -6.30 -4.23 -8.71
C ALA A 133 -5.71 -4.17 -10.12
N THR A 134 -4.61 -3.46 -10.29
CA THR A 134 -3.98 -3.20 -11.60
C THR A 134 -2.55 -3.72 -11.60
N HIS A 135 -2.22 -4.57 -12.57
CA HIS A 135 -0.88 -5.12 -12.80
C HIS A 135 0.14 -4.04 -13.19
N GLY A 136 1.42 -4.27 -12.90
CA GLY A 136 2.54 -3.40 -13.29
C GLY A 136 2.70 -2.16 -12.40
N GLN A 137 1.70 -1.81 -11.60
CA GLN A 137 1.76 -0.69 -10.66
C GLN A 137 2.39 -1.15 -9.32
N ALA A 138 3.59 -0.66 -9.03
CA ALA A 138 4.32 -0.92 -7.78
C ALA A 138 4.21 0.23 -6.75
N TRP A 139 3.68 1.39 -7.16
CA TRP A 139 3.45 2.54 -6.30
C TRP A 139 2.20 2.36 -5.42
N ARG A 140 2.09 3.12 -4.32
CA ARG A 140 1.00 2.97 -3.33
C ARG A 140 0.01 4.12 -3.40
N PHE A 141 0.42 5.32 -2.97
CA PHE A 141 -0.42 6.52 -3.01
C PHE A 141 -0.12 7.36 -4.25
N PHE A 142 1.15 7.53 -4.60
CA PHE A 142 1.56 8.38 -5.72
C PHE A 142 2.43 7.64 -6.73
N GLU A 143 2.04 7.67 -8.00
CA GLU A 143 2.81 7.09 -9.11
C GLU A 143 4.19 7.74 -9.29
N GLN A 144 4.22 9.06 -9.19
CA GLN A 144 5.45 9.84 -9.25
C GLN A 144 6.00 9.96 -7.83
N ALA A 145 7.19 9.39 -7.61
CA ALA A 145 7.95 9.58 -6.40
C ALA A 145 8.03 11.07 -6.05
N ALA A 146 7.74 11.41 -4.80
CA ALA A 146 7.94 12.77 -4.32
C ALA A 146 9.44 13.11 -4.32
N PRO A 147 9.82 14.38 -4.54
CA PRO A 147 11.16 14.84 -4.14
C PRO A 147 11.40 14.46 -2.68
N THR A 148 12.65 14.14 -2.32
CA THR A 148 13.01 13.80 -0.94
C THR A 148 12.67 14.96 -0.01
N GLY A 149 11.52 14.88 0.66
CA GLY A 149 11.10 15.86 1.64
C GLY A 149 11.99 15.79 2.87
N ASN A 150 12.57 16.92 3.28
CA ASN A 150 13.33 17.03 4.53
C ASN A 150 12.44 17.00 5.79
N GLU A 151 11.15 16.73 5.63
CA GLU A 151 10.17 16.65 6.70
C GLU A 151 10.34 15.32 7.47
N PRO A 152 10.58 15.38 8.79
CA PRO A 152 10.85 14.21 9.61
C PRO A 152 9.57 13.49 10.02
N MET A 153 9.49 12.19 9.72
CA MET A 153 8.50 11.28 10.29
C MET A 153 9.13 10.19 11.16
N ALA A 154 10.40 9.85 10.92
CA ALA A 154 11.09 8.83 11.71
C ALA A 154 11.10 9.18 13.21
N GLY A 155 10.72 8.22 14.06
CA GLY A 155 10.65 8.38 15.51
C GLY A 155 9.31 8.01 16.11
N ARG A 156 9.06 8.47 17.34
CA ARG A 156 7.92 8.10 18.18
C ARG A 156 7.05 9.33 18.47
N TRP A 157 5.75 9.21 18.18
CA TRP A 157 4.81 10.32 18.16
C TRP A 157 3.56 10.01 18.98
N ALA A 158 3.04 10.98 19.74
CA ALA A 158 1.78 10.84 20.48
C ALA A 158 0.68 11.67 19.82
N PHE A 159 -0.43 11.03 19.43
CA PHE A 159 -1.53 11.68 18.70
C PHE A 159 -2.89 11.08 19.04
N THR A 160 -3.98 11.70 18.56
CA THR A 160 -5.34 11.18 18.71
C THR A 160 -5.76 10.38 17.47
N PHE A 161 -6.17 9.12 17.67
CA PHE A 161 -6.70 8.24 16.64
C PHE A 161 -8.20 8.03 16.84
N GLY A 162 -9.01 8.10 15.78
CA GLY A 162 -10.47 8.00 15.88
C GLY A 162 -11.18 9.06 15.04
N PRO A 163 -12.48 8.89 14.76
CA PRO A 163 -13.27 9.95 14.15
C PRO A 163 -13.35 11.15 15.12
N ALA A 164 -13.65 12.33 14.61
CA ALA A 164 -13.53 13.60 15.34
C ALA A 164 -14.47 13.72 16.55
N ASP A 165 -15.51 12.88 16.60
CA ASP A 165 -16.46 12.69 17.69
C ASP A 165 -16.07 11.57 18.68
N LYS A 166 -15.13 10.68 18.32
CA LYS A 166 -14.73 9.52 19.13
C LYS A 166 -13.24 9.19 19.03
N THR A 167 -12.40 10.14 19.42
CA THR A 167 -10.93 9.94 19.46
C THR A 167 -10.45 9.21 20.71
N SER A 168 -9.49 8.30 20.56
CA SER A 168 -8.63 7.73 21.60
C SER A 168 -7.19 8.26 21.48
N PRO A 169 -6.39 8.26 22.57
CA PRO A 169 -4.96 8.51 22.45
C PRO A 169 -4.27 7.36 21.70
N ALA A 170 -3.18 7.66 20.99
CA ALA A 170 -2.41 6.70 20.23
C ALA A 170 -0.92 7.07 20.21
N VAL A 171 -0.07 6.07 19.98
CA VAL A 171 1.37 6.23 19.79
C VAL A 171 1.77 5.63 18.44
N GLY A 172 2.37 6.46 17.59
CA GLY A 172 2.99 6.03 16.33
C GLY A 172 4.48 5.81 16.52
N GLU A 173 5.00 4.71 16.00
CA GLU A 173 6.44 4.46 15.87
C GLU A 173 6.73 4.24 14.39
N PHE A 174 7.46 5.17 13.79
CA PHE A 174 7.67 5.25 12.35
C PHE A 174 9.15 5.22 11.96
N THR A 175 9.42 4.61 10.82
CA THR A 175 10.70 4.62 10.10
C THR A 175 10.46 5.26 8.74
N GLN A 176 11.41 6.07 8.27
CA GLN A 176 11.29 6.80 7.00
C GLN A 176 12.50 6.50 6.09
N GLN A 177 12.22 6.31 4.80
CA GLN A 177 13.21 6.16 3.73
C GLN A 177 12.82 7.08 2.57
N GLY A 178 13.41 8.27 2.52
CA GLY A 178 12.99 9.33 1.60
C GLY A 178 11.56 9.80 1.91
N SER A 179 10.67 9.74 0.92
CA SER A 179 9.23 9.99 1.12
C SER A 179 8.48 8.80 1.71
N ARG A 180 9.02 7.57 1.64
CA ARG A 180 8.31 6.37 2.12
C ARG A 180 8.37 6.28 3.64
N VAL A 181 7.23 6.01 4.26
CA VAL A 181 7.07 5.87 5.71
C VAL A 181 6.45 4.52 6.03
N PHE A 182 7.05 3.86 7.01
CA PHE A 182 6.58 2.59 7.56
C PHE A 182 6.33 2.76 9.05
N GLY A 183 5.49 1.91 9.64
CA GLY A 183 5.51 1.76 11.09
C GLY A 183 4.31 1.09 11.70
N THR A 184 4.07 1.47 12.95
CA THR A 184 3.08 0.88 13.83
C THR A 184 2.31 1.98 14.54
N VAL A 185 0.99 1.81 14.69
CA VAL A 185 0.14 2.69 15.50
C VAL A 185 -0.49 1.88 16.63
N MET A 186 -0.11 2.19 17.86
CA MET A 186 -0.64 1.60 19.07
C MET A 186 -1.76 2.47 19.64
N THR A 187 -2.87 1.85 20.02
CA THR A 187 -4.01 2.45 20.74
C THR A 187 -4.26 1.66 22.04
N PRO A 188 -4.99 2.19 23.03
CA PRO A 188 -5.40 1.45 24.23
C PRO A 188 -6.13 0.13 23.94
N THR A 189 -6.76 0.02 22.77
CA THR A 189 -7.59 -1.12 22.35
C THR A 189 -6.91 -2.07 21.37
N GLY A 190 -5.70 -1.77 20.89
CA GLY A 190 -5.06 -2.61 19.88
C GLY A 190 -3.82 -1.99 19.23
N ASP A 191 -3.06 -2.85 18.57
CA ASP A 191 -1.79 -2.53 17.91
C ASP A 191 -1.91 -2.74 16.39
N HIS A 192 -1.71 -1.66 15.62
CA HIS A 192 -1.82 -1.63 14.17
C HIS A 192 -0.43 -1.61 13.53
N ARG A 193 0.23 -2.78 13.52
CA ARG A 193 1.56 -3.01 12.92
C ARG A 193 1.52 -3.10 11.41
N TYR A 194 2.67 -2.82 10.78
CA TYR A 194 2.93 -2.99 9.33
C TYR A 194 2.15 -2.01 8.45
N LEU A 195 2.07 -0.76 8.88
CA LEU A 195 1.62 0.34 8.04
C LEU A 195 2.73 0.71 7.05
N ASP A 196 2.35 1.04 5.82
CA ASP A 196 3.25 1.45 4.75
C ASP A 196 2.56 2.52 3.88
N GLY A 197 3.34 3.47 3.39
CA GLY A 197 2.82 4.66 2.75
C GLY A 197 3.87 5.75 2.60
N GLU A 198 3.42 6.99 2.51
CA GLU A 198 4.20 8.10 1.96
C GLU A 198 3.92 9.41 2.72
N LEU A 199 4.96 10.19 3.00
CA LEU A 199 4.88 11.58 3.44
C LEU A 199 5.09 12.49 2.23
N ARG A 200 4.12 13.36 1.93
CA ARG A 200 4.18 14.31 0.82
C ARG A 200 3.51 15.63 1.21
N ASN A 201 4.22 16.75 1.03
CA ASN A 201 3.70 18.11 1.29
C ASN A 201 3.16 18.28 2.74
N GLY A 202 3.83 17.72 3.74
CA GLY A 202 3.38 17.68 5.13
C GLY A 202 2.32 16.63 5.43
N GLU A 203 1.72 15.98 4.43
CA GLU A 203 0.67 14.98 4.61
C GLU A 203 1.23 13.57 4.67
N LEU A 204 1.03 12.89 5.80
CA LEU A 204 1.34 11.48 5.95
C LEU A 204 0.14 10.64 5.51
N GLN A 205 0.33 9.75 4.55
CA GLN A 205 -0.66 8.78 4.09
C GLN A 205 -0.14 7.36 4.38
N LEU A 206 -0.92 6.54 5.09
CA LEU A 206 -0.56 5.17 5.47
C LEU A 206 -1.72 4.22 5.22
N SER A 207 -1.42 3.02 4.74
CA SER A 207 -2.42 1.97 4.55
C SER A 207 -1.88 0.58 4.91
N LYS A 208 -2.80 -0.35 5.08
CA LYS A 208 -2.52 -1.78 5.24
C LYS A 208 -3.72 -2.64 4.87
N PHE A 209 -3.45 -3.75 4.20
CA PHE A 209 -4.34 -4.91 4.16
C PHE A 209 -3.54 -6.21 4.33
N ASP A 210 -3.82 -7.00 5.37
CA ASP A 210 -3.12 -8.25 5.72
C ASP A 210 -4.00 -9.51 5.58
N GLY A 211 -5.14 -9.41 4.91
CA GLY A 211 -6.14 -10.48 4.81
C GLY A 211 -7.18 -10.42 5.93
N GLY A 212 -6.80 -10.03 7.14
CA GLY A 212 -7.70 -9.90 8.30
C GLY A 212 -8.22 -8.48 8.53
N HIS A 213 -7.35 -7.49 8.34
CA HIS A 213 -7.56 -6.11 8.75
C HIS A 213 -7.37 -5.15 7.59
N VAL A 214 -8.25 -4.15 7.55
CA VAL A 214 -8.29 -3.06 6.58
C VAL A 214 -8.02 -1.78 7.37
N PHE A 215 -6.87 -1.15 7.18
CA PHE A 215 -6.46 0.04 7.94
C PHE A 215 -5.94 1.14 7.02
N CYS A 216 -6.36 2.38 7.28
CA CYS A 216 -5.82 3.56 6.63
C CYS A 216 -5.73 4.73 7.63
N ALA A 217 -4.68 5.54 7.51
CA ALA A 217 -4.49 6.76 8.29
C ALA A 217 -3.96 7.88 7.39
N PHE A 218 -4.53 9.07 7.53
CA PHE A 218 -4.06 10.30 6.89
C PHE A 218 -3.86 11.39 7.96
N SER A 219 -2.77 12.15 7.89
CA SER A 219 -2.56 13.34 8.75
C SER A 219 -2.29 14.58 7.90
N PRO A 220 -2.92 15.74 8.18
CA PRO A 220 -2.41 17.01 7.68
C PRO A 220 -1.01 17.31 8.21
N ALA A 221 -0.28 18.10 7.41
CA ALA A 221 0.81 19.00 7.77
C ALA A 221 1.42 18.84 9.17
N LEU A 222 2.42 17.95 9.30
CA LEU A 222 3.29 17.90 10.48
C LEU A 222 4.32 19.03 10.43
N ARG A 223 3.94 20.23 10.89
CA ARG A 223 4.84 21.39 10.89
C ARG A 223 5.83 21.42 12.05
N ASP A 224 5.53 20.74 13.14
CA ASP A 224 6.21 20.99 14.42
C ASP A 224 6.90 19.74 14.99
N ARG A 225 8.23 19.83 15.19
CA ARG A 225 8.96 18.89 16.06
C ARG A 225 8.71 19.28 17.51
N ILE A 226 8.62 18.29 18.41
CA ILE A 226 8.37 18.45 19.87
C ILE A 226 9.41 19.33 20.61
N HIS A 227 10.49 19.76 19.96
CA HIS A 227 11.52 20.63 20.54
C HIS A 227 11.28 22.13 20.42
N ASP A 228 10.36 22.61 19.58
CA ASP A 228 10.15 24.05 19.39
C ASP A 228 8.68 24.35 19.03
N LEU A 229 7.87 24.70 20.04
CA LEU A 229 6.45 24.99 19.85
C LEU A 229 5.91 25.97 20.90
N ASP A 230 6.01 27.27 20.60
CA ASP A 230 5.03 28.24 21.09
C ASP A 230 3.76 28.18 20.22
N ARG A 231 2.62 28.51 20.83
CA ARG A 231 1.30 28.35 20.20
C ARG A 231 1.15 29.29 18.99
N ARG A 232 0.89 28.72 17.80
CA ARG A 232 -0.28 29.00 16.91
C ARG A 232 -0.06 28.43 15.49
N HIS A 233 -1.15 27.89 14.91
CA HIS A 233 -1.34 27.37 13.53
C HIS A 233 -0.98 25.89 13.27
N LEU A 234 -2.01 25.03 13.30
CA LEU A 234 -1.99 23.72 12.65
C LEU A 234 -3.22 23.56 11.75
N GLY A 235 -2.99 23.08 10.52
CA GLY A 235 -3.98 22.99 9.44
C GLY A 235 -4.94 21.80 9.58
N GLN A 236 -6.06 21.87 8.86
CA GLN A 236 -7.01 20.75 8.79
C GLN A 236 -6.69 19.82 7.63
N GLY A 237 -6.64 18.53 7.92
CA GLY A 237 -6.61 17.44 6.95
C GLY A 237 -7.37 16.27 7.55
N ARG A 238 -7.89 15.43 6.66
CA ARG A 238 -8.91 14.45 7.01
C ARG A 238 -8.39 13.06 6.71
N CYS A 239 -8.14 12.28 7.75
CA CYS A 239 -8.42 10.85 7.62
C CYS A 239 -9.93 10.67 7.59
N ARG A 240 -10.39 9.63 6.92
CA ARG A 240 -11.75 9.14 7.10
C ARG A 240 -11.71 7.63 6.98
N LEU A 241 -12.00 6.95 8.09
CA LEU A 241 -12.24 5.51 8.10
C LEU A 241 -13.45 5.19 8.98
N GLU A 242 -14.61 5.65 8.51
CA GLU A 242 -15.87 5.13 9.00
C GLU A 242 -16.04 3.67 8.56
N VAL A 243 -16.06 2.74 9.51
CA VAL A 243 -17.04 1.66 9.43
C VAL A 243 -18.25 2.15 10.23
N ALA A 244 -19.01 3.04 9.59
CA ALA A 244 -20.05 3.93 10.13
C ALA A 244 -19.58 5.00 11.16
N THR A 245 -19.64 6.28 10.78
CA THR A 245 -19.41 7.52 11.58
C THR A 245 -18.01 7.71 12.21
N ALA A 246 -17.36 8.88 12.14
CA ALA A 246 -17.58 10.11 11.35
C ALA A 246 -16.28 10.55 10.61
N GLN A 247 -16.10 11.84 10.29
CA GLN A 247 -14.85 12.41 9.72
C GLN A 247 -13.73 12.49 10.78
N TRP A 248 -12.44 12.31 10.43
CA TRP A 248 -11.36 12.17 11.42
C TRP A 248 -10.42 13.39 11.38
N ARG A 249 -9.82 13.72 12.54
CA ARG A 249 -8.75 14.72 12.69
C ARG A 249 -7.68 14.14 13.61
N VAL A 250 -6.45 14.02 13.11
CA VAL A 250 -5.29 13.74 13.96
C VAL A 250 -4.95 15.04 14.72
N ARG A 251 -4.95 15.01 16.05
CA ARG A 251 -4.39 16.06 16.90
C ARG A 251 -3.24 15.48 17.71
N PHE A 252 -2.13 16.19 17.77
CA PHE A 252 -1.05 15.89 18.72
C PHE A 252 -1.38 16.61 20.03
N SER A 253 -1.35 15.89 21.16
CA SER A 253 -1.69 16.46 22.48
C SER A 253 -0.50 16.41 23.43
N ASN A 254 0.01 17.58 23.81
CA ASN A 254 0.99 17.71 24.89
C ASN A 254 0.32 17.45 26.25
N HIS A 255 0.43 16.23 26.78
CA HIS A 255 0.56 15.97 28.21
C HIS A 255 1.19 14.58 28.44
N TYR A 256 1.93 14.46 29.55
CA TYR A 256 2.73 13.29 29.97
C TYR A 256 3.94 12.90 29.10
N PHE A 257 5.13 13.36 29.51
CA PHE A 257 6.26 12.46 29.77
C PHE A 257 7.21 13.07 30.81
N ARG A 258 7.29 12.48 32.01
CA ARG A 258 8.34 12.80 32.99
C ARG A 258 9.55 11.91 32.66
N ARG A 259 10.69 12.50 32.27
CA ARG A 259 11.94 11.74 32.09
C ARG A 259 12.35 11.13 33.44
N SER A 260 12.47 9.79 33.48
CA SER A 260 13.20 9.11 34.55
C SER A 260 14.65 8.96 34.13
N THR A 261 15.48 9.94 34.49
CA THR A 261 16.94 9.81 34.44
C THR A 261 17.42 9.38 35.82
N ARG A 262 17.91 8.14 35.94
CA ARG A 262 18.61 7.69 37.16
C ARG A 262 19.90 8.49 37.32
N GLN A 263 19.91 9.45 38.24
CA GLN A 263 21.13 9.88 38.91
C GLN A 263 20.74 10.31 40.33
N GLY A 264 21.51 9.84 41.32
CA GLY A 264 21.10 9.93 42.72
C GLY A 264 21.30 11.31 43.33
N SER A 265 20.29 11.78 44.06
CA SER A 265 20.44 12.62 45.25
C SER A 265 19.30 12.27 46.19
N GLN A 266 19.58 12.34 47.49
CA GLN A 266 18.53 12.32 48.50
C GLN A 266 17.69 13.58 48.36
N ASP A 267 16.37 13.47 48.53
CA ASP A 267 15.68 14.20 49.60
C ASP A 267 14.26 13.67 49.80
N THR A 268 13.90 13.53 51.07
CA THR A 268 12.57 13.13 51.52
C THR A 268 11.63 14.34 51.52
N HIS A 269 10.37 14.17 51.12
CA HIS A 269 9.22 14.65 51.92
C HIS A 269 7.85 14.20 51.35
N ARG A 270 7.04 13.63 52.26
CA ARG A 270 5.57 13.56 52.31
C ARG A 270 4.78 13.32 51.00
N ILE A 271 4.38 12.06 50.84
CA ILE A 271 3.11 11.66 50.23
C ILE A 271 2.01 11.85 51.29
N PHE A 272 0.89 12.52 50.97
CA PHE A 272 -0.46 12.21 51.50
C PHE A 272 -1.54 13.05 50.77
N GLY A 273 -2.71 12.44 50.56
CA GLY A 273 -3.90 13.07 49.96
C GLY A 273 -4.26 12.53 48.57
N ALA A 274 -5.44 11.97 48.28
CA ALA A 274 -6.50 11.26 49.01
C ALA A 274 -7.62 11.04 47.96
N GLY A 275 -8.26 9.87 47.92
CA GLY A 275 -9.36 9.54 46.99
C GLY A 275 -8.92 9.32 45.53
N ASP A 276 -9.46 8.37 44.76
CA ASP A 276 -10.50 7.38 45.05
C ASP A 276 -10.21 6.04 44.34
N ARG A 277 -10.87 4.98 44.83
CA ARG A 277 -10.76 3.62 44.29
C ARG A 277 -11.83 3.40 43.22
N CYS A 278 -11.45 2.78 42.09
CA CYS A 278 -12.40 2.00 41.29
C CYS A 278 -11.95 0.54 41.30
N THR A 279 -12.77 -0.32 41.89
CA THR A 279 -12.68 -1.78 41.79
C THR A 279 -13.44 -2.26 40.55
N LEU A 280 -12.79 -3.18 39.81
CA LEU A 280 -13.33 -4.17 38.85
C LEU A 280 -14.44 -3.69 37.90
#